data_AF-A0AAF0P7P8-F1
#
_entry.id   AF-A0AAF0P7P8-F1
#
_cell.length_a   1.000
_cell.length_b   1.000
_cell.length_c   1.000
_cell.angle_alpha   90.00
_cell.angle_beta   90.00
_cell.angle_gamma   90.00
#
_symmetry.space_group_name_H-M   'P 1'
#
loop_
_entity.id
_entity.type
_entity.pdbx_description
1 polymer ?
#
loop_
_entity_poly.entity_id
_entity_poly.type
_entity_poly.pdbx_seq_one_letter_code
_entity_poly.pdbx_strand_id
1 'polypeptide(L)'
;HKNFPYKYDLETRKTKKTVSELRQRYEEATKSKLTAENLVEEVNEEFNALQVKVLGMTHSVRKSLQRLQEIALRPNPLTTVQYIDILIESERSQAQPGWQARLEQLNNVKKEAEYMEMIADQGFDPFKQYAEKLEL
;
A
#
# COMPACT_ATOMS: atom_id res chain seq x y z
N HIS A 1 -43.06 1.71 -6.27
CA HIS A 1 -42.50 0.88 -7.37
C HIS A 1 -42.35 1.75 -8.62
N LYS A 2 -41.13 1.94 -9.14
CA LYS A 2 -40.90 2.65 -10.42
C LYS A 2 -40.97 1.60 -11.54
N ASN A 3 -41.94 1.73 -12.43
CA ASN A 3 -42.10 0.86 -13.60
C ASN A 3 -41.08 1.31 -14.66
N PHE A 4 -40.09 0.47 -14.99
CA PHE A 4 -39.10 0.82 -16.03
C PHE A 4 -39.77 0.75 -17.42
N PRO A 5 -39.58 1.75 -18.30
CA PRO A 5 -40.34 1.89 -19.56
C PRO A 5 -39.83 1.02 -20.73
N TYR A 6 -38.89 0.12 -20.50
CA TYR A 6 -38.30 -0.71 -21.55
C TYR A 6 -38.27 -2.18 -21.15
N LYS A 7 -38.43 -3.05 -22.15
CA LYS A 7 -38.42 -4.50 -22.04
C LYS A 7 -37.35 -5.03 -22.98
N TYR A 8 -36.44 -5.86 -22.46
CA TYR A 8 -35.43 -6.52 -23.27
C TYR A 8 -36.00 -7.85 -23.77
N ASP A 9 -36.13 -7.98 -25.09
CA ASP A 9 -36.48 -9.25 -25.73
C ASP A 9 -35.22 -9.85 -26.36
N LEU A 10 -34.91 -11.09 -26.00
CA LEU A 10 -33.76 -11.83 -26.51
C LEU A 10 -34.21 -12.72 -27.67
N GLU A 11 -33.93 -12.30 -28.90
CA GLU A 11 -34.21 -13.10 -30.10
C GLU A 11 -32.97 -13.87 -30.58
N THR A 12 -33.11 -15.19 -30.73
CA THR A 12 -32.02 -16.06 -31.21
C THR A 12 -32.10 -16.21 -32.73
N ARG A 13 -31.24 -15.52 -33.48
CA ARG A 13 -31.16 -15.62 -34.95
C ARG A 13 -30.14 -16.67 -35.40
N LYS A 14 -30.53 -17.58 -36.30
CA LYS A 14 -29.60 -18.51 -36.96
C LYS A 14 -28.78 -17.78 -38.03
N THR A 15 -27.49 -17.60 -37.80
CA THR A 15 -26.55 -17.04 -38.79
C THR A 15 -25.68 -18.15 -39.37
N LYS A 16 -25.50 -18.18 -40.70
CA LYS A 16 -24.45 -19.02 -41.32
C LYS A 16 -23.10 -18.36 -41.07
N LYS A 17 -22.19 -19.05 -40.38
CA LYS A 17 -20.79 -18.63 -40.18
C LYS A 17 -19.89 -19.68 -40.81
N THR A 18 -18.81 -19.23 -41.42
CA THR A 18 -17.84 -20.15 -42.02
C THR A 18 -16.96 -20.74 -40.92
N VAL A 19 -16.58 -22.02 -41.02
CA VAL A 19 -15.73 -22.68 -40.02
C VAL A 19 -14.39 -21.95 -39.85
N SER A 20 -13.84 -21.37 -40.93
CA SER A 20 -12.61 -20.57 -40.85
C SER A 20 -12.78 -19.29 -40.04
N GLU A 21 -13.90 -18.58 -40.17
CA GLU A 21 -14.19 -17.35 -39.42
C GLU A 21 -14.36 -17.64 -37.93
N LEU A 22 -15.01 -18.76 -37.58
CA LEU A 22 -15.13 -19.22 -36.20
C LEU A 22 -13.77 -19.56 -35.60
N ARG A 23 -12.92 -20.25 -36.37
CA ARG A 23 -11.56 -20.60 -35.96
C ARG A 23 -10.68 -19.37 -35.77
N GLN A 24 -10.72 -18.42 -36.69
CA GLN A 24 -9.95 -17.18 -36.59
C GLN A 24 -10.33 -16.36 -35.36
N ARG A 25 -11.64 -16.19 -35.09
CA ARG A 25 -12.12 -15.50 -33.88
C ARG A 25 -11.69 -16.19 -32.60
N TYR A 26 -11.69 -17.52 -32.59
CA TYR A 26 -11.21 -18.30 -31.45
C TYR A 26 -9.70 -18.07 -31.23
N GLU A 27 -8.90 -18.15 -32.30
CA GLU A 27 -7.45 -17.90 -32.25
C GLU A 27 -7.09 -16.46 -31.84
N GLU A 28 -7.88 -15.46 -32.27
CA GLU A 28 -7.71 -14.07 -31.83
C GLU A 28 -8.06 -13.89 -30.35
N ALA A 29 -9.19 -14.44 -29.90
CA ALA A 29 -9.60 -14.38 -28.50
C ALA A 29 -8.62 -15.10 -27.57
N THR A 30 -8.06 -16.25 -27.98
CA THR A 30 -7.06 -16.96 -27.18
C THR A 30 -5.73 -16.19 -27.13
N LYS A 31 -5.29 -15.57 -28.23
CA LYS A 31 -4.11 -14.69 -28.23
C LYS A 31 -4.30 -13.50 -27.29
N SER A 32 -5.43 -12.79 -27.36
CA SER A 32 -5.72 -11.67 -26.47
C SER A 32 -5.77 -12.11 -25.00
N LYS A 33 -6.38 -13.27 -24.71
CA LYS A 33 -6.40 -13.84 -23.35
C LYS A 33 -5.00 -14.15 -22.85
N LEU A 34 -4.17 -14.82 -23.65
CA LEU A 34 -2.77 -15.10 -23.32
C LEU A 34 -1.98 -13.81 -23.06
N THR A 35 -2.24 -12.76 -23.85
CA THR A 35 -1.58 -11.46 -23.69
C THR A 35 -1.96 -10.80 -22.37
N ALA A 36 -3.23 -10.90 -21.95
CA ALA A 36 -3.69 -10.39 -20.66
C ALA A 36 -3.13 -11.22 -19.48
N GLU A 37 -3.08 -12.55 -19.61
CA GLU A 37 -2.49 -13.44 -18.60
C GLU A 37 -1.00 -13.14 -18.40
N ASN A 38 -0.25 -12.95 -19.49
CA ASN A 38 1.17 -12.58 -19.43
C ASN A 38 1.41 -11.24 -18.73
N LEU A 39 0.56 -10.23 -19.00
CA LEU A 39 0.67 -8.93 -18.33
C LEU A 39 0.42 -9.06 -16.83
N VAL A 40 -0.59 -9.84 -16.43
CA VAL A 40 -0.88 -10.10 -15.01
C VAL A 40 0.29 -10.81 -14.34
N GLU A 41 0.91 -11.77 -15.02
CA GLU A 41 2.09 -12.47 -14.53
C GLU A 41 3.28 -11.52 -14.31
N GLU A 42 3.60 -10.68 -15.30
CA GLU A 42 4.67 -9.67 -15.22
C GLU A 42 4.45 -8.71 -14.04
N VAL A 43 3.23 -8.16 -13.90
CA VAL A 43 2.89 -7.27 -12.79
C VAL A 43 3.00 -7.98 -11.44
N ASN A 44 2.62 -9.26 -11.36
CA ASN A 44 2.72 -10.04 -10.14
C ASN A 44 4.19 -10.32 -9.77
N GLU A 45 5.05 -10.62 -10.76
CA GLU A 45 6.48 -10.78 -10.55
C GLU A 45 7.14 -9.50 -10.04
N GLU A 46 6.84 -8.35 -10.67
CA GLU A 46 7.32 -7.04 -10.22
C GLU A 46 6.86 -6.76 -8.79
N PHE A 47 5.59 -7.01 -8.49
CA PHE A 47 5.03 -6.82 -7.16
C PHE A 47 5.74 -7.69 -6.11
N ASN A 48 5.95 -8.98 -6.39
CA ASN A 48 6.69 -9.89 -5.51
C ASN A 48 8.14 -9.40 -5.26
N ALA A 49 8.82 -8.94 -6.31
CA ALA A 49 10.17 -8.37 -6.18
C ALA A 49 10.19 -7.12 -5.29
N LEU A 50 9.20 -6.24 -5.44
CA LEU A 50 9.03 -5.06 -4.57
C LEU A 50 8.73 -5.44 -3.13
N GLN A 51 7.88 -6.44 -2.89
CA GLN A 51 7.58 -6.94 -1.55
C GLN A 51 8.85 -7.40 -0.82
N VAL A 52 9.67 -8.22 -1.48
CA VAL A 52 10.96 -8.69 -0.92
C VAL A 52 11.86 -7.51 -0.55
N LYS A 53 11.94 -6.49 -1.43
CA LYS A 53 12.76 -5.30 -1.17
C LYS A 53 12.26 -4.49 0.03
N VAL A 54 10.94 -4.27 0.14
CA VAL A 54 10.33 -3.54 1.26
C VAL A 54 10.53 -4.27 2.59
N LEU A 55 10.33 -5.59 2.61
CA LEU A 55 10.59 -6.41 3.79
C LEU A 55 12.07 -6.40 4.18
N GLY A 56 12.98 -6.44 3.20
CA GLY A 56 14.41 -6.29 3.42
C GLY A 56 14.78 -4.96 4.08
N MET A 57 14.26 -3.84 3.55
CA MET A 57 14.47 -2.52 4.15
C MET A 57 13.91 -2.43 5.57
N THR A 58 12.70 -2.95 5.80
CA THR A 58 12.06 -3.03 7.13
C THR A 58 12.95 -3.78 8.12
N HIS A 59 13.50 -4.93 7.71
CA HIS A 59 14.42 -5.70 8.54
C HIS A 59 15.72 -4.93 8.84
N SER A 60 16.30 -4.24 7.85
CA SER A 60 17.49 -3.40 8.05
C SER A 60 17.26 -2.25 9.03
N VAL A 61 16.09 -1.60 8.96
CA VAL A 61 15.70 -0.55 9.92
C VAL A 61 15.60 -1.13 11.33
N ARG A 62 14.86 -2.25 11.51
CA ARG A 62 14.74 -2.93 12.81
C ARG A 62 16.10 -3.28 13.41
N LYS A 63 16.99 -3.87 12.61
CA LYS A 63 18.35 -4.22 13.03
C LYS A 63 19.16 -2.98 13.46
N SER A 64 19.03 -1.89 12.72
CA SER A 64 19.72 -0.63 13.03
C SER A 64 19.21 -0.01 14.33
N LEU A 65 17.89 -0.02 14.55
CA LEU A 65 17.26 0.44 15.78
C LEU A 65 17.68 -0.39 16.99
N GLN A 66 17.65 -1.72 16.87
CA GLN A 66 18.11 -2.62 17.92
C GLN A 66 19.58 -2.35 18.27
N ARG A 67 20.44 -2.21 17.25
CA ARG A 67 21.85 -1.90 17.47
C ARG A 67 22.04 -0.57 18.16
N LEU A 68 21.27 0.45 17.80
CA LEU A 68 21.31 1.77 18.42
C LEU A 68 20.91 1.70 19.90
N GLN A 69 19.90 0.89 20.24
CA GLN A 69 19.49 0.64 21.62
C GLN A 69 20.58 -0.10 22.42
N GLU A 70 21.24 -1.10 21.83
CA GLU A 70 22.32 -1.85 22.50
C GLU A 70 23.53 -0.96 22.87
N ILE A 71 23.90 -0.02 21.99
CA ILE A 71 25.07 0.85 22.21
C ILE A 71 24.75 2.11 23.02
N ALA A 72 23.47 2.37 23.31
CA ALA A 72 23.06 3.57 24.01
C ALA A 72 23.58 3.54 25.45
N LEU A 73 24.42 4.53 25.80
CA LEU A 73 24.96 4.71 27.16
C LEU A 73 23.87 4.92 28.21
N ARG A 74 22.73 5.47 27.81
CA ARG A 74 21.54 5.63 28.63
C ARG A 74 20.35 5.09 27.86
N PRO A 75 19.60 4.11 28.38
CA PRO A 75 18.35 3.71 27.76
C PRO A 75 17.43 4.91 27.74
N ASN A 76 16.82 5.21 26.59
CA ASN A 76 15.92 6.34 26.46
C ASN A 76 14.65 6.02 27.26
N PRO A 77 14.33 6.75 28.35
CA PRO A 77 13.18 6.43 29.19
C PRO A 77 11.85 6.81 28.52
N LEU A 78 11.91 7.61 27.46
CA LEU A 78 10.78 8.07 26.66
C LEU A 78 10.88 7.48 25.25
N THR A 79 9.72 7.21 24.65
CA THR A 79 9.67 6.88 23.22
C THR A 79 9.94 8.12 22.38
N THR A 80 10.35 7.92 21.13
CA THR A 80 10.66 9.03 20.21
C THR A 80 9.41 9.90 19.99
N VAL A 81 8.24 9.28 19.90
CA VAL A 81 6.95 9.98 19.77
C VAL A 81 6.65 10.84 21.01
N GLN A 82 6.81 10.28 22.20
CA GLN A 82 6.60 11.01 23.47
C GLN A 82 7.52 12.22 23.61
N TYR A 83 8.77 12.08 23.17
CA TYR A 83 9.72 13.19 23.20
C TYR A 83 9.27 14.35 22.27
N ILE A 84 8.78 14.02 21.07
CA ILE A 84 8.28 15.03 20.12
C ILE A 84 7.01 15.71 20.66
N ASP A 85 6.14 14.99 21.37
CA ASP A 85 4.96 15.58 22.01
C ASP A 85 5.33 16.65 23.03
N ILE A 86 6.34 16.39 23.86
CA ILE A 86 6.87 17.39 24.79
C ILE A 86 7.43 18.61 24.05
N LEU A 87 8.12 18.41 22.92
CA LEU A 87 8.61 19.51 22.09
C LEU A 87 7.46 20.36 21.52
N ILE A 88 6.40 19.72 21.04
CA ILE A 88 5.18 20.39 20.53
C ILE A 88 4.53 21.23 21.64
N GLU A 89 4.36 20.67 22.84
CA GLU A 89 3.81 21.39 23.99
C GLU A 89 4.70 22.57 24.39
N SER A 90 6.01 22.37 24.41
CA SER A 90 6.96 23.43 24.71
C SER A 90 6.88 24.59 23.71
N GLU A 91 6.81 24.32 22.40
CA GLU A 91 6.70 25.37 21.38
C GLU A 91 5.35 26.10 21.43
N ARG A 92 4.26 25.39 21.74
CA ARG A 92 2.95 26.01 21.99
C ARG A 92 3.00 26.96 23.18
N SER A 93 3.69 26.57 24.26
CA SER A 93 3.80 27.40 25.47
C SER A 93 4.70 28.63 25.27
N GLN A 94 5.77 28.51 24.47
CA GLN A 94 6.71 29.60 24.22
C GLN A 94 6.19 30.59 23.18
N ALA A 95 5.42 30.12 22.19
CA ALA A 95 4.77 30.92 21.14
C ALA A 95 5.69 31.96 20.46
N GLN A 96 6.97 31.61 20.29
CA GLN A 96 7.96 32.49 19.67
C GLN A 96 7.62 32.76 18.21
N PRO A 97 8.04 33.89 17.61
CA PRO A 97 7.79 34.18 16.21
C PRO A 97 8.12 32.99 15.29
N GLY A 98 7.21 32.65 14.38
CA GLY A 98 7.33 31.50 13.49
C GLY A 98 7.01 30.13 14.11
N TRP A 99 6.50 30.06 15.35
CA TRP A 99 6.16 28.80 16.03
C TRP A 99 5.17 27.92 15.26
N GLN A 100 4.23 28.50 14.51
CA GLN A 100 3.25 27.73 13.72
C GLN A 100 3.93 26.86 12.65
N ALA A 101 4.92 27.41 11.95
CA ALA A 101 5.68 26.66 10.96
C ALA A 101 6.54 25.56 11.62
N ARG A 102 7.15 25.85 12.78
CA ARG A 102 7.87 24.84 13.56
C ARG A 102 6.95 23.73 14.06
N LEU A 103 5.72 24.06 14.46
CA LEU A 103 4.73 23.06 14.88
C LEU A 103 4.29 22.16 13.73
N GLU A 104 4.06 22.72 12.54
CA GLU A 104 3.79 21.92 11.34
C GLU A 104 4.92 20.93 11.07
N GLN A 105 6.18 21.39 11.16
CA GLN A 105 7.35 20.52 11.01
C GLN A 105 7.40 19.43 12.10
N LEU A 106 7.20 19.79 13.37
CA LEU A 106 7.20 18.82 14.47
C LEU A 106 6.08 17.79 14.33
N ASN A 107 4.89 18.18 13.86
CA ASN A 107 3.79 17.26 13.58
C ASN A 107 4.14 16.28 12.45
N ASN A 108 4.87 16.72 11.42
CA ASN A 108 5.32 15.84 10.35
C ASN A 108 6.36 14.84 10.86
N VAL A 109 7.35 15.31 11.63
CA VAL A 109 8.36 14.43 12.26
C VAL A 109 7.70 13.45 13.22
N LYS A 110 6.64 13.85 13.93
CA LYS A 110 5.85 12.95 14.79
C LYS A 110 5.26 11.79 13.99
N LYS A 111 4.61 12.06 12.85
CA LYS A 111 4.05 11.02 11.98
C LYS A 111 5.11 10.05 11.47
N GLU A 112 6.28 10.57 11.10
CA GLU A 112 7.41 9.73 10.69
C GLU A 112 7.91 8.85 11.84
N ALA A 113 7.98 9.39 13.05
CA ALA A 113 8.36 8.64 14.25
C ALA A 113 7.35 7.55 14.61
N GLU A 114 6.05 7.84 14.53
CA GLU A 114 4.98 6.85 14.72
C GLU A 114 5.11 5.70 13.71
N TYR A 115 5.37 6.02 12.43
CA TYR A 115 5.58 5.02 11.40
C TYR A 115 6.84 4.18 11.65
N MET A 116 7.93 4.79 12.12
CA MET A 116 9.14 4.07 12.52
C MET A 116 8.91 3.14 13.72
N GLU A 117 8.10 3.54 14.70
CA GLU A 117 7.71 2.67 15.81
C GLU A 117 6.86 1.49 15.33
N MET A 118 5.93 1.71 14.40
CA MET A 118 5.18 0.62 13.75
C MET A 118 6.12 -0.35 13.03
N ILE A 119 7.07 0.16 12.24
CA ILE A 119 8.10 -0.68 11.58
C ILE A 119 8.92 -1.45 12.60
N ALA A 120 9.24 -0.87 13.75
CA ALA A 120 10.04 -1.52 14.79
C ALA A 120 9.33 -2.74 15.40
N ASP A 121 8.00 -2.74 15.45
CA ASP A 121 7.21 -3.88 15.93
C ASP A 121 7.42 -5.11 15.03
N GLN A 122 7.64 -6.27 15.65
CA GLN A 122 7.89 -7.52 14.95
C GLN A 122 6.65 -8.03 14.19
N GLY A 123 5.45 -7.63 14.64
CA GLY A 123 4.18 -7.99 14.01
C GLY A 123 3.77 -7.10 12.83
N PHE A 124 4.54 -6.05 12.49
CA PHE A 124 4.17 -5.14 11.42
C PHE A 124 4.37 -5.76 10.04
N ASP A 125 3.27 -5.87 9.30
CA ASP A 125 3.20 -6.24 7.89
C ASP A 125 2.77 -5.01 7.05
N PRO A 126 3.67 -4.48 6.19
CA PRO A 126 3.38 -3.36 5.30
C PRO A 126 2.25 -3.64 4.31
N PHE A 127 1.93 -4.91 4.05
CA PHE A 127 1.01 -5.32 2.99
C PHE A 127 -0.36 -5.79 3.49
N LYS A 128 -0.59 -5.79 4.81
CA LYS A 128 -1.84 -6.28 5.43
C LYS A 128 -3.10 -5.68 4.80
N GLN A 129 -3.09 -4.38 4.48
CA GLN A 129 -4.23 -3.66 3.90
C GLN A 129 -4.62 -4.13 2.48
N TYR A 130 -3.72 -4.80 1.77
CA TYR A 130 -3.98 -5.31 0.42
C TYR A 130 -4.54 -6.74 0.45
N ALA A 131 -4.20 -7.53 1.48
CA ALA A 131 -4.76 -8.87 1.68
C ALA A 131 -6.28 -8.82 1.93
N GLU A 132 -6.74 -7.89 2.77
CA GLU A 132 -8.16 -7.72 3.11
C GLU A 132 -9.03 -7.25 1.92
N LYS A 133 -8.43 -6.64 0.89
CA LYS A 133 -9.14 -6.15 -0.31
C LYS A 133 -9.34 -7.21 -1.37
N LEU A 134 -8.66 -8.36 -1.27
CA LEU A 134 -8.76 -9.48 -2.21
C LEU A 134 -9.93 -10.43 -1.90
N GLU A 135 -10.59 -10.28 -0.75
CA GLU A 135 -11.69 -11.14 -0.29
C GLU A 135 -13.10 -10.61 -0.64
N LEU A 136 -13.21 -9.54 -1.44
CA LEU A 136 -14.46 -8.92 -1.92
C LEU A 136 -14.69 -9.15 -3.41
#